data_AF-A0A7C0WDR3-F1
#
_entry.id   AF-A0A7C0WDR3-F1
#
_cell.length_a   1.000
_cell.length_b   1.000
_cell.length_c   1.000
_cell.angle_alpha   90.00
_cell.angle_beta   90.00
_cell.angle_gamma   90.00
#
_symmetry.space_group_name_H-M   'P 1'
#
loop_
_entity.id
_entity.type
_entity.pdbx_description
1 polymer ?
#
loop_
_entity_poly.entity_id
_entity_poly.type
_entity_poly.pdbx_seq_one_letter_code
_entity_poly.pdbx_strand_id
1 'polypeptide(L)'
;MINTVSFSANKYYLFGKAAYSILIGIFGTIFIVLFLTTLTNISWAVRFIPWVIAFNTALTGYSIVDKARESLKHKQISSVAAGIINVSITYTILNYAGFHLVGEYLLTKRDLIFFLVIGIVCSKLGAMLAIKYFKLKHNVTNSSKKGGESFSRKTS
;
A
#
# COMPACT_ATOMS: atom_id res chain seq x y z
N MET A 1 33.69 8.76 7.97
CA MET A 1 32.86 7.68 8.57
C MET A 1 31.49 8.16 9.12
N ILE A 2 31.13 9.44 9.01
CA ILE A 2 29.86 10.00 9.56
C ILE A 2 28.68 9.92 8.57
N ASN A 3 28.95 9.75 7.26
CA ASN A 3 27.92 9.79 6.21
C ASN A 3 27.11 8.48 6.06
N THR A 4 27.61 7.35 6.56
CA THR A 4 26.92 6.05 6.49
C THR A 4 25.89 5.88 7.61
N VAL A 5 26.10 6.51 8.76
CA VAL A 5 25.20 6.43 9.92
C VAL A 5 23.92 7.24 9.69
N SER A 6 24.01 8.44 9.06
CA SER A 6 22.83 9.25 8.74
C SER A 6 21.97 8.64 7.62
N PHE A 7 22.59 8.00 6.63
CA PHE A 7 21.89 7.29 5.55
C PHE A 7 21.14 6.05 6.09
N SER A 8 21.77 5.34 7.03
CA SER A 8 21.19 4.18 7.71
C SER A 8 20.00 4.57 8.60
N ALA A 9 20.14 5.61 9.44
CA ALA A 9 19.07 6.11 10.29
C ALA A 9 17.84 6.58 9.49
N ASN A 10 18.05 7.24 8.35
CA ASN A 10 16.95 7.67 7.47
C ASN A 10 16.27 6.48 6.78
N LYS A 11 17.03 5.43 6.43
CA LYS A 11 16.49 4.20 5.84
C LYS A 11 15.62 3.42 6.83
N TYR A 12 16.01 3.33 8.11
CA TYR A 12 15.18 2.71 9.15
C TYR A 12 13.91 3.50 9.45
N TYR A 13 13.99 4.84 9.43
CA TYR A 13 12.81 5.70 9.57
C TYR A 13 11.81 5.51 8.42
N LEU A 14 12.30 5.43 7.18
CA LEU A 14 11.48 5.15 6.00
C LEU A 14 10.88 3.73 6.02
N PHE A 15 11.67 2.74 6.45
CA PHE A 15 11.20 1.36 6.57
C PHE A 15 10.16 1.20 7.68
N GLY A 16 10.35 1.84 8.83
CA GLY A 16 9.38 1.89 9.92
C GLY A 16 8.06 2.54 9.48
N LYS A 17 8.11 3.63 8.71
CA LYS A 17 6.92 4.24 8.11
C LYS A 17 6.22 3.32 7.10
N ALA A 18 6.97 2.54 6.33
CA ALA A 18 6.39 1.55 5.41
C ALA A 18 5.71 0.40 6.18
N ALA A 19 6.38 -0.15 7.18
CA ALA A 19 5.84 -1.19 8.07
C ALA A 19 4.56 -0.72 8.78
N TYR A 20 4.54 0.51 9.29
CA TYR A 20 3.35 1.09 9.91
C TYR A 20 2.16 1.18 8.93
N SER A 21 2.43 1.52 7.67
CA SER A 21 1.41 1.55 6.61
C SER A 21 0.81 0.17 6.36
N ILE A 22 1.64 -0.87 6.36
CA ILE A 22 1.24 -2.27 6.17
C ILE A 22 0.38 -2.72 7.36
N LEU A 23 0.80 -2.41 8.60
CA LEU A 23 0.04 -2.74 9.80
C LEU A 23 -1.35 -2.09 9.82
N ILE A 24 -1.47 -0.84 9.41
CA ILE A 24 -2.77 -0.16 9.26
C ILE A 24 -3.63 -0.87 8.22
N GLY A 25 -3.05 -1.29 7.08
CA GLY A 25 -3.78 -2.03 6.06
C GLY A 25 -4.28 -3.40 6.56
N ILE A 26 -3.45 -4.12 7.32
CA ILE A 26 -3.83 -5.38 7.95
C ILE A 26 -4.97 -5.15 8.94
N PHE A 27 -4.82 -4.19 9.85
CA PHE A 27 -5.84 -3.87 10.85
C PHE A 27 -7.16 -3.44 10.20
N GLY A 28 -7.10 -2.59 9.17
CA GLY A 28 -8.26 -2.20 8.38
C GLY A 28 -8.93 -3.38 7.69
N THR A 29 -8.15 -4.34 7.14
CA THR A 29 -8.71 -5.56 6.56
C THR A 29 -9.49 -6.36 7.59
N ILE A 30 -8.87 -6.61 8.75
CA ILE A 30 -9.48 -7.39 9.83
C ILE A 30 -10.75 -6.71 10.33
N PHE A 31 -10.69 -5.40 10.55
CA PHE A 31 -11.83 -4.60 11.01
C PHE A 31 -12.99 -4.64 10.01
N ILE A 32 -12.71 -4.48 8.71
CA ILE A 32 -13.71 -4.55 7.65
C ILE A 32 -14.32 -5.95 7.58
N VAL A 33 -13.51 -7.01 7.62
CA VAL A 33 -14.00 -8.40 7.55
C VAL A 33 -14.86 -8.73 8.76
N LEU A 34 -14.44 -8.39 9.98
CA LEU A 34 -15.23 -8.55 11.20
C LEU A 34 -16.57 -7.80 11.10
N PHE A 35 -16.52 -6.56 10.65
CA PHE A 35 -17.72 -5.74 10.49
C PHE A 35 -18.69 -6.34 9.44
N LEU A 36 -18.17 -6.81 8.31
CA LEU A 36 -18.96 -7.51 7.29
C LEU A 36 -19.58 -8.81 7.83
N THR A 37 -18.85 -9.58 8.64
CA THR A 37 -19.42 -10.81 9.23
C THR A 37 -20.54 -10.53 10.23
N THR A 38 -20.56 -9.35 10.86
CA THR A 38 -21.65 -8.93 11.75
C THR A 38 -22.88 -8.46 10.97
N LEU A 39 -22.68 -7.79 9.83
CA LEU A 39 -23.78 -7.21 9.03
C LEU A 39 -24.38 -8.17 8.00
N THR A 40 -23.62 -9.16 7.54
CA THR A 40 -24.02 -10.02 6.42
C THR A 40 -23.66 -11.48 6.69
N ASN A 41 -24.31 -12.40 5.98
CA ASN A 41 -23.95 -13.81 6.04
C ASN A 41 -22.48 -14.02 5.60
N ILE A 42 -21.78 -14.94 6.27
CA ILE A 42 -20.35 -15.22 6.04
C ILE A 42 -20.02 -15.45 4.57
N SER A 43 -20.89 -16.14 3.81
CA SER A 43 -20.67 -16.41 2.39
C SER A 43 -20.58 -15.14 1.54
N TRP A 44 -21.31 -14.09 1.91
CA TRP A 44 -21.24 -12.79 1.26
C TRP A 44 -20.00 -12.01 1.72
N ALA A 45 -19.65 -12.07 3.00
CA ALA A 45 -18.44 -11.43 3.52
C ALA A 45 -17.16 -11.96 2.84
N VAL A 46 -17.07 -13.27 2.58
CA VAL A 46 -15.90 -13.88 1.91
C VAL A 46 -15.68 -13.32 0.50
N ARG A 47 -16.75 -12.97 -0.23
CA ARG A 47 -16.65 -12.39 -1.57
C ARG A 47 -16.01 -11.00 -1.60
N PHE A 48 -16.07 -10.26 -0.49
CA PHE A 48 -15.44 -8.94 -0.38
C PHE A 48 -13.97 -9.00 0.00
N ILE A 49 -13.48 -10.10 0.59
CA ILE A 49 -12.08 -10.27 0.99
C ILE A 49 -11.09 -9.94 -0.15
N PRO A 50 -11.22 -10.48 -1.38
CA PRO A 50 -10.31 -10.12 -2.48
C PRO A 50 -10.26 -8.62 -2.78
N TRP A 51 -11.39 -7.92 -2.68
CA TRP A 51 -11.46 -6.47 -2.90
C TRP A 51 -10.74 -5.70 -1.80
N VAL A 52 -10.92 -6.10 -0.54
CA VAL A 52 -10.24 -5.48 0.60
C VAL A 52 -8.73 -5.69 0.51
N ILE A 53 -8.29 -6.91 0.16
CA ILE A 53 -6.88 -7.22 -0.08
C ILE A 53 -6.34 -6.37 -1.25
N ALA A 54 -7.04 -6.32 -2.38
CA ALA A 54 -6.65 -5.52 -3.54
C ALA A 54 -6.42 -4.05 -3.16
N PHE A 55 -7.38 -3.46 -2.43
CA PHE A 55 -7.32 -2.08 -1.98
C PHE A 55 -6.14 -1.85 -1.02
N ASN A 56 -5.97 -2.70 -0.01
CA ASN A 56 -4.86 -2.55 0.95
C ASN A 56 -3.49 -2.75 0.32
N THR A 57 -3.38 -3.65 -0.66
CA THR A 57 -2.11 -3.86 -1.37
C THR A 57 -1.80 -2.70 -2.32
N ALA A 58 -2.80 -2.11 -2.97
CA ALA A 58 -2.65 -0.89 -3.77
C ALA A 58 -2.21 0.30 -2.90
N LEU A 59 -2.85 0.50 -1.75
CA LEU A 59 -2.51 1.57 -0.80
C LEU A 59 -1.09 1.42 -0.25
N THR A 60 -0.69 0.18 0.06
CA THR A 60 0.67 -0.15 0.51
C THR A 60 1.68 0.17 -0.59
N GLY A 61 1.43 -0.24 -1.83
CA GLY A 61 2.31 0.04 -2.96
C GLY A 61 2.45 1.54 -3.24
N TYR A 62 1.34 2.28 -3.20
CA TYR A 62 1.34 3.74 -3.28
C TYR A 62 2.20 4.37 -2.16
N SER A 63 1.95 3.98 -0.90
CA SER A 63 2.60 4.55 0.28
C SER A 63 4.11 4.31 0.29
N ILE A 64 4.55 3.14 -0.19
CA ILE A 64 5.99 2.82 -0.30
C ILE A 64 6.65 3.71 -1.34
N VAL A 65 6.02 3.92 -2.49
CA VAL A 65 6.58 4.79 -3.53
C VAL A 65 6.58 6.26 -3.11
N ASP A 66 5.56 6.70 -2.38
CA ASP A 66 5.46 8.03 -1.78
C ASP A 66 6.54 8.27 -0.73
N LYS A 67 6.73 7.33 0.20
CA LYS A 67 7.76 7.44 1.24
C LYS A 67 9.18 7.27 0.67
N ALA A 68 9.35 6.41 -0.34
CA ALA A 68 10.64 6.19 -1.01
C ALA A 68 10.99 7.26 -2.05
N ARG A 69 10.32 8.42 -2.05
CA ARG A 69 10.47 9.50 -3.05
C ARG A 69 11.93 9.88 -3.32
N GLU A 70 12.78 9.93 -2.30
CA GLU A 70 14.17 10.43 -2.39
C GLU A 70 15.29 9.38 -2.38
N SER A 71 15.05 8.13 -1.94
CA SER A 71 16.17 7.24 -1.53
C SER A 71 16.37 5.96 -2.35
N LEU A 72 15.37 5.49 -3.11
CA LEU A 72 15.46 4.16 -3.75
C LEU A 72 15.51 4.19 -5.28
N LYS A 73 16.61 3.64 -5.82
CA LYS A 73 16.85 3.39 -7.26
C LYS A 73 15.94 2.30 -7.85
N HIS A 74 15.33 1.44 -7.01
CA HIS A 74 14.44 0.33 -7.41
C HIS A 74 13.09 0.37 -6.67
N LYS A 75 12.28 1.40 -6.95
CA LYS A 75 10.99 1.66 -6.26
C LYS A 75 9.94 0.57 -6.48
N GLN A 76 9.87 -0.02 -7.66
CA GLN A 76 8.84 -1.00 -7.99
C GLN A 76 9.06 -2.37 -7.32
N ILE A 77 10.32 -2.80 -7.18
CA ILE A 77 10.65 -4.11 -6.57
C ILE A 77 10.32 -4.10 -5.07
N SER A 78 10.63 -2.99 -4.38
CA SER A 78 10.27 -2.81 -2.97
C SER A 78 8.75 -2.82 -2.75
N SER A 79 7.98 -2.21 -3.66
CA SER A 79 6.52 -2.22 -3.62
C SER A 79 5.94 -3.63 -3.80
N VAL A 80 6.49 -4.42 -4.73
CA VAL A 80 6.03 -5.79 -4.99
C VAL A 80 6.34 -6.68 -3.78
N ALA A 81 7.55 -6.58 -3.22
CA ALA A 81 7.94 -7.35 -2.04
C ALA A 81 7.02 -7.06 -0.83
N ALA A 82 6.73 -5.79 -0.58
CA ALA A 82 5.80 -5.42 0.48
C ALA A 82 4.36 -5.88 0.22
N GLY A 83 3.93 -5.90 -1.04
CA GLY A 83 2.64 -6.47 -1.42
C GLY A 83 2.53 -7.96 -1.07
N ILE A 84 3.58 -8.74 -1.39
CA ILE A 84 3.65 -10.18 -1.06
C ILE A 84 3.62 -10.41 0.45
N ILE A 85 4.39 -9.63 1.21
CA ILE A 85 4.43 -9.72 2.68
C ILE A 85 3.05 -9.39 3.26
N ASN A 86 2.42 -8.31 2.78
CA ASN A 86 1.11 -7.89 3.25
C ASN A 86 0.03 -8.95 3.00
N VAL A 87 -0.01 -9.52 1.79
CA VAL A 87 -0.97 -10.59 1.46
C VAL A 87 -0.74 -11.84 2.33
N SER A 88 0.52 -12.25 2.50
CA SER A 88 0.88 -13.42 3.32
C SER A 88 0.45 -13.27 4.78
N ILE A 89 0.73 -12.11 5.38
CA ILE A 89 0.34 -11.82 6.77
C ILE A 89 -1.17 -11.75 6.90
N THR A 90 -1.84 -11.01 6.01
CA THR A 90 -3.30 -10.86 6.02
C THR A 90 -4.01 -12.20 5.88
N TYR A 91 -3.57 -13.05 4.96
CA TYR A 91 -4.12 -14.41 4.78
C TYR A 91 -4.00 -15.25 6.05
N THR A 92 -2.82 -15.22 6.69
CA THR A 92 -2.57 -16.01 7.90
C THR A 92 -3.48 -15.57 9.04
N ILE A 93 -3.62 -14.25 9.25
CA ILE A 93 -4.48 -13.71 10.30
C ILE A 93 -5.96 -13.99 10.01
N LEU A 94 -6.41 -13.84 8.76
CA LEU A 94 -7.81 -14.11 8.39
C LEU A 94 -8.18 -15.59 8.60
N ASN A 95 -7.28 -16.51 8.23
CA ASN A 95 -7.53 -17.93 8.47
C ASN A 95 -7.54 -18.26 9.96
N TYR A 96 -6.66 -17.66 10.76
CA TYR A 96 -6.65 -17.83 12.21
C TYR A 96 -7.92 -17.27 12.87
N ALA A 97 -8.36 -16.09 12.45
CA ALA A 97 -9.61 -15.48 12.91
C ALA A 97 -10.83 -16.31 12.50
N GLY A 98 -10.84 -16.83 11.27
CA GLY A 98 -11.91 -17.67 10.77
C GLY A 98 -12.03 -19.00 11.50
N PHE A 99 -10.90 -19.63 11.81
CA PHE A 99 -10.88 -20.86 12.61
C PHE A 99 -11.48 -20.63 14.01
N HIS A 100 -11.18 -19.50 14.65
CA HIS A 100 -11.76 -19.16 15.97
C HIS A 100 -13.24 -18.78 15.92
N LEU A 101 -13.70 -18.12 14.87
CA LEU A 101 -15.08 -17.63 14.79
C LEU A 101 -16.07 -18.67 14.23
N VAL A 102 -15.62 -19.49 13.27
CA VAL A 102 -16.47 -20.39 12.49
C VAL A 102 -16.11 -21.86 12.72
N GLY A 103 -14.93 -22.15 13.28
CA GLY A 103 -14.41 -23.52 13.45
C GLY A 103 -13.79 -24.12 12.19
N GLU A 104 -13.79 -23.39 11.07
CA GLU A 104 -13.26 -23.83 9.78
C GLU A 104 -12.30 -22.80 9.16
N TYR A 105 -11.44 -23.27 8.25
CA TYR A 105 -10.56 -22.38 7.48
C TYR A 105 -11.40 -21.57 6.48
N LEU A 106 -11.45 -20.26 6.70
CA LEU A 106 -12.23 -19.32 5.89
C LEU A 106 -11.71 -19.17 4.45
N LEU A 107 -10.43 -19.48 4.22
CA LEU A 107 -9.77 -19.32 2.93
C LEU A 107 -8.96 -20.58 2.57
N THR A 108 -9.13 -21.05 1.33
CA THR A 108 -8.44 -22.23 0.80
C THR A 108 -7.04 -21.85 0.27
N LYS A 109 -6.14 -22.83 0.20
CA LYS A 109 -4.80 -22.67 -0.43
C LYS A 109 -4.85 -22.13 -1.86
N ARG A 110 -5.94 -22.38 -2.60
CA ARG A 110 -6.15 -21.81 -3.96
C ARG A 110 -6.42 -20.31 -3.91
N ASP A 111 -7.17 -19.84 -2.92
CA ASP A 111 -7.50 -18.42 -2.74
C ASP A 111 -6.25 -17.61 -2.44
N LEU A 112 -5.27 -18.19 -1.73
CA LEU A 112 -3.96 -17.57 -1.51
C LEU A 112 -3.26 -17.20 -2.83
N ILE A 113 -3.27 -18.11 -3.82
CA ILE A 113 -2.63 -17.86 -5.12
C ILE A 113 -3.36 -16.70 -5.83
N PHE A 114 -4.69 -16.70 -5.81
CA PHE A 114 -5.49 -15.61 -6.38
C PHE A 114 -5.19 -14.27 -5.69
N PHE A 115 -5.18 -14.23 -4.36
CA PHE A 115 -4.88 -13.01 -3.62
C PHE A 115 -3.45 -12.51 -3.84
N LEU A 116 -2.51 -13.41 -4.03
CA LEU A 116 -1.12 -13.05 -4.31
C LEU A 116 -0.99 -12.41 -5.70
N VAL A 117 -1.66 -12.96 -6.72
CA VAL A 117 -1.71 -12.36 -8.07
C VAL A 117 -2.38 -10.98 -8.02
N ILE A 118 -3.56 -10.88 -7.39
CA ILE A 118 -4.30 -9.62 -7.24
C ILE A 118 -3.44 -8.59 -6.49
N GLY A 119 -2.80 -9.00 -5.39
CA GLY A 119 -1.96 -8.14 -4.57
C GLY A 119 -0.75 -7.60 -5.32
N ILE A 120 -0.07 -8.43 -6.12
CA ILE A 120 1.06 -7.99 -6.96
C ILE A 120 0.60 -6.96 -8.00
N VAL A 121 -0.48 -7.25 -8.73
CA VAL A 121 -1.01 -6.37 -9.77
C VAL A 121 -1.46 -5.05 -9.16
N CYS A 122 -2.25 -5.07 -8.08
CA CYS A 122 -2.73 -3.88 -7.40
C CYS A 122 -1.60 -3.07 -6.76
N SER A 123 -0.59 -3.71 -6.14
CA SER A 123 0.59 -3.00 -5.62
C SER A 123 1.33 -2.26 -6.73
N LYS A 124 1.53 -2.91 -7.90
CA LYS A 124 2.15 -2.29 -9.07
C LYS A 124 1.32 -1.10 -9.59
N LEU A 125 -0.01 -1.23 -9.64
CA LEU A 125 -0.90 -0.14 -10.01
C LEU A 125 -0.81 1.02 -9.01
N GLY A 126 -0.84 0.75 -7.71
CA GLY A 126 -0.67 1.75 -6.65
C GLY A 126 0.66 2.50 -6.74
N ALA A 127 1.74 1.77 -7.00
CA ALA A 127 3.05 2.35 -7.27
C ALA A 127 3.06 3.26 -8.51
N MET A 128 2.40 2.84 -9.59
CA MET A 128 2.29 3.62 -10.83
C MET A 128 1.45 4.89 -10.64
N LEU A 129 0.36 4.80 -9.87
CA LEU A 129 -0.47 5.93 -9.46
C LEU A 129 0.35 6.97 -8.70
N ALA A 130 1.16 6.54 -7.72
CA ALA A 130 2.04 7.44 -6.96
C ALA A 130 2.99 8.20 -7.89
N ILE A 131 3.68 7.50 -8.79
CA ILE A 131 4.62 8.12 -9.76
C ILE A 131 3.91 9.16 -10.63
N LYS A 132 2.73 8.81 -11.18
CA LYS A 132 1.97 9.70 -12.06
C LYS A 132 1.48 10.94 -11.31
N TYR A 133 1.01 10.75 -10.08
CA TYR A 133 0.58 11.83 -9.19
C TYR A 133 1.73 12.80 -8.90
N PHE A 134 2.94 12.29 -8.62
CA PHE A 134 4.11 13.14 -8.39
C PHE A 134 4.53 13.92 -9.62
N LYS A 135 4.49 13.30 -10.82
CA LYS A 135 4.78 13.99 -12.08
C LYS A 135 3.81 15.15 -12.30
N LEU A 136 2.52 14.92 -12.04
CA LEU A 136 1.48 15.94 -12.18
C LEU A 136 1.68 17.09 -11.20
N LYS A 137 1.90 16.78 -9.91
CA LYS A 137 2.16 17.79 -8.88
C LYS A 137 3.37 18.66 -9.21
N HIS A 138 4.46 18.04 -9.67
CA HIS A 138 5.67 18.77 -10.08
C HIS A 138 5.43 19.71 -11.28
N ASN A 139 4.64 19.28 -12.26
CA ASN A 139 4.32 20.11 -13.43
C ASN A 139 3.42 21.30 -13.08
N VAL A 140 2.45 21.11 -12.19
CA VAL A 140 1.57 22.18 -11.70
C VAL A 140 2.39 23.23 -10.94
N THR A 141 3.27 22.81 -10.03
CA THR A 141 4.14 23.74 -9.28
C THR A 141 5.06 24.55 -10.20
N ASN A 142 5.66 23.93 -11.22
CA ASN A 142 6.50 24.65 -12.19
C ASN A 142 5.69 25.63 -13.08
N SER A 143 4.47 25.27 -13.45
CA SER A 143 3.60 26.14 -14.25
C SER A 143 3.13 27.36 -13.46
N SER A 144 2.80 27.18 -12.18
CA SER A 144 2.47 28.28 -11.27
C SER A 144 3.65 29.24 -11.06
N LYS A 145 4.88 28.71 -10.99
CA LYS A 145 6.09 29.54 -10.81
C LYS A 145 6.40 30.37 -12.06
N LYS A 146 6.28 29.77 -13.26
CA LYS A 146 6.43 30.50 -14.54
C LYS A 146 5.35 31.57 -14.75
N GLY A 147 4.11 31.32 -14.31
CA GLY A 147 3.03 32.32 -14.36
C GLY A 147 3.30 33.54 -13.46
N GLY A 148 3.83 33.31 -12.26
CA GLY A 148 4.22 34.39 -11.33
C GLY A 148 5.39 35.23 -11.83
N GLU A 149 6.42 34.61 -12.40
CA GLU A 149 7.56 35.32 -12.99
C GLU A 149 7.18 36.10 -14.25
N SER A 150 6.27 35.57 -15.08
CA SER A 150 5.73 36.27 -16.25
C SER A 150 4.87 37.48 -15.88
N PHE A 151 4.16 37.43 -14.75
CA PHE A 151 3.33 38.55 -14.28
C PHE A 151 4.21 39.65 -13.68
N SER A 152 5.18 39.29 -12.84
CA SER A 152 6.12 40.23 -12.22
C SER A 152 7.01 40.97 -13.22
N ARG A 153 7.28 40.38 -14.40
CA ARG A 153 8.10 41.00 -15.47
C ARG A 153 7.29 41.92 -16.40
N LYS A 154 5.96 41.92 -16.32
CA LYS A 154 5.07 42.85 -17.05
C LYS A 154 4.66 44.08 -16.23
N THR A 155 4.86 44.04 -14.91
CA THR A 155 4.48 45.11 -13.98
C THR A 155 5.66 45.95 -13.50
N SER A 156 6.86 45.73 -14.06
CA SER A 156 8.07 46.50 -13.81
C SER A 156 8.59 47.08 -15.12
#